data_AF-A0A0A0IZR4-F1
#
_entry.id   AF-A0A0A0IZR4-F1
#
_cell.length_a   1.000
_cell.length_b   1.000
_cell.length_c   1.000
_cell.angle_alpha   90.00
_cell.angle_beta   90.00
_cell.angle_gamma   90.00
#
_symmetry.space_group_name_H-M   'P 1'
#
loop_
_entity.id
_entity.type
_entity.pdbx_description
1 polymer ?
#
loop_
_entity_poly.entity_id
_entity_poly.type
_entity_poly.pdbx_seq_one_letter_code
_entity_poly.pdbx_strand_id
1 'polypeptide(L)'
;CYGALKTFGEKWLAHMGVDVELYDPSIGAGIEALIRPATRMICIEAPGTVTMEMADVPAIAAAARRHGVLTMMDNTWASPLGFQPLAHGVDFSVEAATKFFGGHSDVLMGSISMNDAGHYAVLRETQSIL
;
A
#
# COMPACT_ATOMS: atom_id res chain seq x y z
N CYS A 1 -1.84 -9.54 4.70
CA CYS A 1 -2.35 -8.70 3.59
C CYS A 1 -3.21 -9.53 2.64
N TYR A 2 -3.98 -8.89 1.75
CA TYR A 2 -4.86 -9.54 0.78
C TYR A 2 -4.15 -10.63 -0.05
N GLY A 3 -4.77 -11.81 -0.15
CA GLY A 3 -4.13 -12.98 -0.75
C GLY A 3 -3.68 -12.79 -2.21
N ALA A 4 -4.43 -12.03 -3.01
CA ALA A 4 -4.04 -11.74 -4.38
C ALA A 4 -2.83 -10.80 -4.44
N LEU A 5 -2.73 -9.82 -3.53
CA LEU A 5 -1.56 -8.95 -3.43
C LEU A 5 -0.30 -9.75 -3.04
N LYS A 6 -0.44 -10.67 -2.07
CA LYS A 6 0.65 -11.60 -1.72
C LYS A 6 1.09 -12.44 -2.93
N THR A 7 0.14 -13.01 -3.66
CA THR A 7 0.42 -13.81 -4.86
C THR A 7 1.05 -12.98 -5.97
N PHE A 8 0.59 -11.74 -6.15
CA PHE A 8 1.16 -10.79 -7.10
C PHE A 8 2.63 -10.51 -6.77
N GLY A 9 2.95 -10.25 -5.51
CA GLY A 9 4.33 -10.05 -5.06
C GLY A 9 5.20 -11.29 -5.26
N GLU A 10 4.79 -12.44 -4.72
CA GLU A 10 5.60 -13.66 -4.73
C GLU A 10 5.80 -14.25 -6.13
N LYS A 11 4.83 -14.08 -7.03
CA LYS A 11 4.88 -14.68 -8.37
C LYS A 11 5.19 -13.67 -9.45
N TRP A 12 4.47 -12.57 -9.55
CA TRP A 12 4.54 -11.70 -10.72
C TRP A 12 5.69 -10.71 -10.61
N LEU A 13 5.79 -10.01 -9.48
CA LEU A 13 6.90 -9.08 -9.22
C LEU A 13 8.26 -9.80 -9.21
N ALA A 14 8.31 -11.03 -8.71
CA ALA A 14 9.51 -11.86 -8.76
C ALA A 14 10.00 -12.11 -10.21
N HIS A 15 9.10 -12.37 -11.17
CA HIS A 15 9.48 -12.51 -12.59
C HIS A 15 9.95 -11.19 -13.22
N MET A 16 9.61 -10.06 -12.61
CA MET A 16 10.06 -8.72 -13.02
C MET A 16 11.35 -8.30 -12.28
N GLY A 17 11.97 -9.20 -11.51
CA GLY A 17 13.21 -8.93 -10.79
C GLY A 17 13.03 -8.10 -9.52
N VAL A 18 11.83 -8.06 -8.95
CA VAL A 18 11.52 -7.34 -7.70
C VAL A 18 11.50 -8.34 -6.54
N ASP A 19 12.37 -8.10 -5.56
CA ASP A 19 12.38 -8.85 -4.30
C ASP A 19 11.21 -8.44 -3.40
N VAL A 20 10.51 -9.42 -2.83
CA VAL A 20 9.37 -9.20 -1.93
C VAL A 20 9.61 -9.89 -0.60
N GLU A 21 9.51 -9.13 0.49
CA GLU A 21 9.62 -9.61 1.86
C GLU A 21 8.31 -9.35 2.60
N LEU A 22 7.77 -10.39 3.25
CA LEU A 22 6.62 -10.26 4.14
C LEU A 22 7.12 -9.97 5.55
N TYR A 23 6.40 -9.13 6.27
CA TYR A 23 6.74 -8.73 7.63
C TYR A 23 5.54 -8.93 8.58
N ASP A 24 5.81 -8.93 9.88
CA ASP A 24 4.78 -9.02 10.91
C ASP A 24 3.88 -7.76 10.88
N PRO A 25 2.55 -7.87 10.67
CA PRO A 25 1.67 -6.70 10.58
C PRO A 25 1.67 -5.83 11.84
N SER A 26 2.09 -6.35 12.99
CA SER A 26 2.19 -5.64 14.27
C SER A 26 3.56 -4.96 14.52
N ILE A 27 4.49 -5.02 13.57
CA ILE A 27 5.88 -4.57 13.75
C ILE A 27 6.03 -3.07 14.06
N GLY A 28 5.08 -2.23 13.62
CA GLY A 28 5.09 -0.78 13.80
C GLY A 28 6.44 -0.15 13.39
N ALA A 29 7.03 0.66 14.28
CA ALA A 29 8.33 1.30 14.05
C ALA A 29 9.49 0.31 13.84
N GLY A 30 9.36 -0.95 14.28
CA GLY A 30 10.37 -1.99 14.08
C GLY A 30 10.61 -2.33 12.61
N ILE A 31 9.73 -1.89 11.70
CA ILE A 31 9.91 -2.02 10.24
C ILE A 31 11.23 -1.43 9.76
N GLU A 32 11.76 -0.43 10.47
CA GLU A 32 13.03 0.23 10.12
C GLU A 32 14.19 -0.78 10.05
N ALA A 33 14.17 -1.83 10.88
CA ALA A 33 15.20 -2.87 10.87
C ALA A 33 15.17 -3.77 9.62
N LEU A 34 14.06 -3.77 8.87
CA LEU A 34 13.89 -4.55 7.64
C LEU A 34 14.24 -3.74 6.37
N ILE A 35 14.47 -2.43 6.51
CA ILE A 35 14.83 -1.58 5.37
C ILE A 35 16.27 -1.90 4.90
N ARG A 36 16.42 -2.14 3.60
CA ARG A 36 17.68 -2.44 2.93
C ARG A 36 17.97 -1.37 1.87
N PRO A 37 19.23 -1.24 1.37
CA PRO A 37 19.54 -0.30 0.30
C PRO A 37 18.71 -0.48 -0.99
N ALA A 38 18.20 -1.70 -1.23
CA ALA A 38 17.34 -2.02 -2.37
C ALA A 38 15.84 -1.82 -2.08
N THR A 39 15.42 -1.55 -0.84
CA THR A 39 14.02 -1.31 -0.51
C THR A 39 13.53 -0.05 -1.22
N ARG A 40 12.41 -0.15 -1.94
CA ARG A 40 11.81 0.96 -2.68
C ARG A 40 10.40 1.30 -2.21
N MET A 41 9.66 0.32 -1.69
CA MET A 41 8.28 0.50 -1.26
C MET A 41 7.96 -0.40 -0.06
N ILE A 42 7.15 0.12 0.87
CA ILE A 42 6.51 -0.65 1.95
C ILE A 42 5.00 -0.66 1.70
N CYS A 43 4.42 -1.86 1.70
CA CYS A 43 3.01 -2.10 1.40
C CYS A 43 2.27 -2.41 2.70
N ILE A 44 1.39 -1.51 3.11
CA ILE A 44 0.66 -1.56 4.37
C ILE A 44 -0.80 -1.94 4.10
N GLU A 45 -1.42 -2.68 4.99
CA GLU A 45 -2.86 -2.90 5.00
C GLU A 45 -3.34 -2.89 6.45
N ALA A 46 -4.32 -2.04 6.75
CA ALA A 46 -4.88 -1.92 8.09
C ALA A 46 -6.36 -1.46 7.99
N PRO A 47 -7.33 -2.24 8.49
CA PRO A 47 -7.19 -3.63 8.96
C PRO A 47 -6.66 -4.60 7.90
N GLY A 48 -5.86 -5.57 8.31
CA GLY A 48 -5.40 -6.65 7.44
C GLY A 48 -6.55 -7.56 7.00
N THR A 49 -6.64 -7.89 5.71
CA THR A 49 -7.69 -8.80 5.21
C THR A 49 -7.67 -10.16 5.91
N VAL A 50 -8.86 -10.64 6.28
CA VAL A 50 -9.17 -11.88 7.03
C VAL A 50 -8.88 -11.76 8.53
N THR A 51 -7.65 -11.45 8.89
CA THR A 51 -7.16 -11.50 10.28
C THR A 51 -7.32 -10.19 11.05
N MET A 52 -7.63 -9.09 10.34
CA MET A 52 -7.99 -7.77 10.88
C MET A 52 -6.93 -7.14 11.79
N GLU A 53 -5.65 -7.47 11.59
CA GLU A 53 -4.58 -6.83 12.33
C GLU A 53 -4.51 -5.34 12.01
N MET A 54 -4.21 -4.55 13.03
CA MET A 54 -4.12 -3.10 12.92
C MET A 54 -2.65 -2.68 12.98
N ALA A 55 -2.07 -2.44 11.82
CA ALA A 55 -0.71 -1.91 11.73
C ALA A 55 -0.64 -0.46 12.26
N ASP A 56 0.45 -0.10 12.92
CA ASP A 56 0.76 1.29 13.27
C ASP A 56 1.23 2.06 12.03
N VAL A 57 0.27 2.50 11.22
CA VAL A 57 0.52 3.18 9.94
C VAL A 57 1.40 4.43 10.10
N PRO A 58 1.14 5.36 11.05
CA PRO A 58 2.00 6.52 11.23
C PRO A 58 3.44 6.16 11.58
N ALA A 59 3.66 5.14 12.43
CA ALA A 59 5.01 4.71 12.78
C ALA A 59 5.77 4.13 11.58
N ILE A 60 5.09 3.30 10.78
CA ILE A 60 5.68 2.72 9.56
C ILE A 60 6.00 3.81 8.53
N ALA A 61 5.06 4.73 8.29
CA ALA A 61 5.24 5.84 7.35
C ALA A 61 6.39 6.76 7.77
N ALA A 62 6.51 7.06 9.07
CA ALA A 62 7.61 7.84 9.61
C ALA A 62 8.96 7.13 9.43
N ALA A 63 9.02 5.81 9.61
CA ALA A 63 10.22 5.02 9.38
C ALA A 63 10.63 5.03 7.90
N ALA A 64 9.70 4.74 6.99
CA ALA A 64 9.96 4.73 5.55
C ALA A 64 10.54 6.06 5.05
N ARG A 65 9.94 7.17 5.50
CA ARG A 65 10.34 8.54 5.12
C ARG A 65 11.79 8.86 5.50
N ARG A 66 12.28 8.40 6.66
CA ARG A 66 13.68 8.61 7.08
C ARG A 66 14.69 8.03 6.10
N HIS A 67 14.29 6.99 5.38
CA HIS A 67 15.14 6.25 4.44
C HIS A 67 14.81 6.54 2.96
N GLY A 68 13.91 7.49 2.69
CA GLY A 68 13.46 7.79 1.32
C GLY A 68 12.73 6.63 0.65
N VAL A 69 12.12 5.75 1.45
CA VAL A 69 11.34 4.60 0.97
C VAL A 69 9.87 5.02 0.84
N LEU A 70 9.25 4.68 -0.29
CA LEU A 70 7.84 4.99 -0.54
C LEU A 70 6.92 4.07 0.27
N THR A 71 5.71 4.53 0.53
CA THR A 71 4.69 3.78 1.24
C THR A 71 3.39 3.76 0.45
N MET A 72 2.81 2.57 0.30
CA MET A 72 1.42 2.44 -0.13
C MET A 72 0.60 1.77 0.97
N MET A 73 -0.65 2.19 1.11
CA MET A 73 -1.61 1.55 2.00
C MET A 73 -2.82 1.10 1.20
N ASP A 74 -3.16 -0.18 1.29
CA ASP A 74 -4.49 -0.66 0.96
C ASP A 74 -5.45 -0.23 2.07
N ASN A 75 -6.28 0.77 1.76
CA ASN A 75 -7.23 1.40 2.67
C ASN A 75 -8.65 0.86 2.45
N THR A 76 -8.83 -0.24 1.72
CA THR A 76 -10.13 -0.75 1.30
C THR A 76 -11.07 -1.01 2.49
N TRP A 77 -10.57 -1.56 3.61
CA TRP A 77 -11.40 -1.86 4.78
C TRP A 77 -11.84 -0.62 5.54
N ALA A 78 -10.92 0.32 5.77
CA ALA A 78 -11.23 1.54 6.52
C ALA A 78 -12.03 2.54 5.66
N SER A 79 -11.81 2.55 4.34
CA SER A 79 -12.30 3.58 3.40
C SER A 79 -11.78 4.98 3.77
N PRO A 80 -11.91 6.01 2.91
CA PRO A 80 -11.47 7.35 3.25
C PRO A 80 -12.32 8.01 4.35
N LEU A 81 -13.44 7.38 4.72
CA LEU A 81 -14.29 7.80 5.83
C LEU A 81 -13.76 7.31 7.19
N GLY A 82 -13.11 6.15 7.24
CA GLY A 82 -12.60 5.56 8.47
C GLY A 82 -11.14 5.89 8.76
N PHE A 83 -10.34 6.10 7.71
CA PHE A 83 -8.94 6.48 7.85
C PHE A 83 -8.44 7.19 6.60
N GLN A 84 -7.59 8.21 6.77
CA GLN A 84 -7.05 9.03 5.67
C GLN A 84 -5.53 8.85 5.56
N PRO A 85 -5.02 7.82 4.85
CA PRO A 85 -3.60 7.45 4.88
C PRO A 85 -2.64 8.59 4.53
N LEU A 86 -3.03 9.42 3.55
CA LEU A 86 -2.22 10.55 3.10
C LEU A 86 -2.00 11.61 4.19
N ALA A 87 -2.98 11.79 5.09
CA ALA A 87 -2.84 12.68 6.25
C ALA A 87 -1.90 12.11 7.32
N HIS A 88 -1.68 10.79 7.30
CA HIS A 88 -0.80 10.06 8.21
C HIS A 88 0.56 9.72 7.59
N GLY A 89 0.90 10.38 6.48
CA GLY A 89 2.23 10.36 5.90
C GLY A 89 2.51 9.23 4.92
N VAL A 90 1.49 8.44 4.55
CA VAL A 90 1.55 7.46 3.47
C VAL A 90 1.60 8.18 2.12
N ASP A 91 2.40 7.69 1.17
CA ASP A 91 2.54 8.31 -0.15
C ASP A 91 1.37 7.99 -1.09
N PHE A 92 0.85 6.76 -1.02
CA PHE A 92 -0.23 6.26 -1.86
C PHE A 92 -1.36 5.60 -1.03
N SER A 93 -2.59 6.11 -1.17
CA SER A 93 -3.79 5.44 -0.65
C SER A 93 -4.43 4.64 -1.79
N VAL A 94 -4.42 3.32 -1.67
CA VAL A 94 -4.95 2.38 -2.67
C VAL A 94 -6.25 1.79 -2.16
N GLU A 95 -7.27 1.73 -3.01
CA GLU A 95 -8.58 1.19 -2.63
C GLU A 95 -9.18 0.34 -3.75
N ALA A 96 -9.70 -0.83 -3.39
CA ALA A 96 -10.59 -1.58 -4.25
C ALA A 96 -11.97 -0.90 -4.26
N ALA A 97 -12.17 0.03 -5.19
CA ALA A 97 -13.43 0.74 -5.36
C ALA A 97 -14.61 -0.20 -5.65
N THR A 98 -14.37 -1.43 -6.10
CA THR A 98 -15.36 -2.53 -6.14
C THR A 98 -16.09 -2.79 -4.81
N LYS A 99 -15.50 -2.40 -3.66
CA LYS A 99 -15.98 -2.71 -2.31
C LYS A 99 -16.87 -1.60 -1.76
N PHE A 100 -16.51 -0.99 -0.63
CA PHE A 100 -17.33 0.03 0.03
C PHE A 100 -17.59 1.25 -0.85
N PHE A 101 -16.65 1.59 -1.75
CA PHE A 101 -16.78 2.72 -2.64
C PHE A 101 -17.91 2.54 -3.66
N GLY A 102 -17.90 1.42 -4.37
CA GLY A 102 -18.92 1.04 -5.34
C GLY A 102 -20.20 0.60 -4.64
N GLY A 103 -20.12 -0.14 -3.53
CA GLY A 103 -21.21 -0.48 -2.61
C GLY A 103 -22.29 -1.43 -3.16
N HIS A 104 -22.38 -1.56 -4.49
CA HIS A 104 -23.50 -2.21 -5.18
C HIS A 104 -23.13 -3.53 -5.86
N SER A 105 -21.88 -3.99 -5.72
CA SER A 105 -21.38 -5.26 -6.30
C SER A 105 -21.52 -5.37 -7.83
N ASP A 106 -21.51 -4.24 -8.54
CA ASP A 106 -21.76 -4.12 -9.97
C ASP A 106 -20.60 -3.49 -10.76
N VAL A 107 -19.60 -2.94 -10.06
CA VAL A 107 -18.43 -2.29 -10.66
C VAL A 107 -17.14 -2.98 -10.25
N LEU A 108 -16.23 -3.18 -11.21
CA LEU A 108 -14.86 -3.59 -10.95
C LEU A 108 -13.94 -2.39 -11.17
N MET A 109 -13.45 -1.79 -10.09
CA MET A 109 -12.65 -0.57 -10.16
C MET A 109 -11.65 -0.52 -8.99
N GLY A 110 -10.52 0.15 -9.22
CA GLY A 110 -9.55 0.54 -8.20
C GLY A 110 -9.32 2.04 -8.22
N SER A 111 -8.91 2.59 -7.08
CA SER A 111 -8.50 3.98 -6.93
C SER A 111 -7.12 4.06 -6.30
N ILE A 112 -6.31 5.03 -6.73
CA ILE A 112 -5.04 5.38 -6.11
C ILE A 112 -5.03 6.90 -5.93
N SER A 113 -4.95 7.35 -4.67
CA SER A 113 -4.85 8.77 -4.31
C SER A 113 -3.46 9.09 -3.78
N MET A 114 -2.95 10.27 -4.11
CA MET A 114 -1.63 10.77 -3.70
C MET A 114 -1.62 12.31 -3.70
N ASN A 115 -0.71 12.92 -2.93
CA ASN A 115 -0.54 14.37 -2.89
C ASN A 115 0.59 14.89 -3.79
N ASP A 116 1.55 14.03 -4.13
CA ASP A 116 2.71 14.42 -4.93
C ASP A 116 2.42 14.35 -6.44
N ALA A 117 2.62 15.48 -7.13
CA ALA A 117 2.35 15.58 -8.56
C ALA A 117 3.35 14.78 -9.43
N GLY A 118 4.58 14.58 -8.94
CA GLY A 118 5.58 13.75 -9.60
C GLY A 118 5.19 12.28 -9.57
N HIS A 119 4.74 11.78 -8.42
CA HIS A 119 4.17 10.45 -8.27
C HIS A 119 2.98 10.24 -9.21
N TYR A 120 2.07 11.23 -9.29
CA TYR A 120 0.93 11.18 -10.22
C TYR A 120 1.38 11.07 -11.67
N ALA A 121 2.36 11.86 -12.10
CA ALA A 121 2.85 11.84 -13.47
C ALA A 121 3.40 10.46 -13.86
N VAL A 122 4.24 9.86 -13.01
CA VAL A 122 4.79 8.51 -13.23
C VAL A 122 3.69 7.45 -13.32
N LEU A 123 2.73 7.48 -12.40
CA LEU A 123 1.63 6.53 -12.39
C LEU A 123 0.73 6.69 -13.63
N ARG A 124 0.44 7.93 -14.01
CA ARG A 124 -0.41 8.22 -15.17
C ARG A 124 0.25 7.80 -16.48
N GLU A 125 1.55 8.03 -16.62
CA GLU A 125 2.33 7.54 -17.76
C GLU A 125 2.26 6.01 -17.82
N THR A 126 2.57 5.33 -16.72
CA THR A 126 2.52 3.86 -16.62
C THR A 126 1.14 3.30 -16.99
N GLN A 127 0.06 3.88 -16.47
CA GLN A 127 -1.33 3.48 -16.74
C GLN A 127 -1.79 3.77 -18.18
N SER A 128 -1.10 4.65 -18.91
CA SER A 128 -1.42 4.96 -20.30
C SER A 128 -0.68 4.07 -21.30
N ILE A 129 0.44 3.45 -20.88
CA ILE A 129 1.34 2.66 -21.73
C ILE A 129 1.11 1.16 -21.55
N LEU A 130 0.78 0.72 -20.33
CA LEU A 130 0.42 -0.66 -20.00
C LEU A 130 -1.10 -0.87 -20.10
#